data_AF-A0A432F7L5-F1
#
_entry.id   AF-A0A432F7L5-F1
#
_cell.length_a   1.000
_cell.length_b   1.000
_cell.length_c   1.000
_cell.angle_alpha   90.00
_cell.angle_beta   90.00
_cell.angle_gamma   90.00
#
_symmetry.space_group_name_H-M   'P 1'
#
loop_
_entity.id
_entity.type
_entity.pdbx_description
1 polymer ?
#
loop_
_entity_poly.entity_id
_entity_poly.type
_entity_poly.pdbx_seq_one_letter_code
_entity_poly.pdbx_strand_id
1 'polypeptide(L)'
;NGPDGDFFKGLIQFAGAFVHLQKQRPRPALKLFRLAAAYLAKYPSPHLALDVGNILRLAKRWGEAAQALGCEGNLLAKQHPPKLGLIGVD
;
A
#
# COMPACT_ATOMS: atom_id res chain seq x y z
N ASN A 1 -20.85 -7.14 -4.95
CA ASN A 1 -19.72 -7.95 -5.45
C ASN A 1 -19.61 -7.74 -6.96
N GLY A 2 -18.74 -6.82 -7.37
CA GLY A 2 -18.39 -6.61 -8.79
C GLY A 2 -16.98 -7.14 -9.08
N PRO A 3 -16.55 -7.20 -10.34
CA PRO A 3 -15.23 -7.69 -10.75
C PRO A 3 -14.07 -6.92 -10.07
N ASP A 4 -14.31 -5.67 -9.69
CA ASP A 4 -13.33 -4.79 -9.03
C ASP A 4 -13.43 -4.77 -7.50
N GLY A 5 -14.24 -5.64 -6.89
CA GLY A 5 -14.43 -5.65 -5.44
C GLY A 5 -13.12 -5.87 -4.68
N ASP A 6 -12.28 -6.77 -5.17
CA ASP A 6 -10.96 -7.02 -4.57
C ASP A 6 -9.97 -5.89 -4.84
N PHE A 7 -10.06 -5.23 -6.00
CA PHE A 7 -9.27 -4.04 -6.31
C PHE A 7 -9.48 -2.93 -5.25
N PHE A 8 -10.74 -2.55 -5.01
CA PHE A 8 -11.03 -1.51 -4.02
C PHE A 8 -10.69 -1.94 -2.59
N LYS A 9 -10.90 -3.21 -2.21
CA LYS A 9 -10.40 -3.74 -0.94
C LYS A 9 -8.89 -3.55 -0.82
N GLY A 10 -8.14 -3.86 -1.88
CA GLY A 10 -6.70 -3.68 -1.93
C GLY A 10 -6.27 -2.24 -1.64
N LEU A 11 -6.93 -1.25 -2.27
CA LEU A 11 -6.68 0.18 -2.03
C LEU A 11 -7.01 0.60 -0.59
N ILE A 12 -8.13 0.11 -0.04
CA ILE A 12 -8.53 0.38 1.34
C ILE A 12 -7.48 -0.19 2.31
N GLN A 13 -7.00 -1.42 2.09
CA GLN A 13 -5.95 -2.00 2.93
C GLN A 13 -4.63 -1.24 2.81
N PHE A 14 -4.27 -0.79 1.61
CA PHE A 14 -3.07 0.02 1.38
C PHE A 14 -3.13 1.33 2.18
N ALA A 15 -4.26 2.05 2.11
CA ALA A 15 -4.47 3.27 2.90
C ALA A 15 -4.47 2.98 4.43
N GLY A 16 -5.16 1.92 4.85
CA GLY A 16 -5.21 1.50 6.25
C GLY A 16 -3.84 1.17 6.85
N ALA A 17 -2.90 0.67 6.04
CA ALA A 17 -1.54 0.41 6.49
C ALA A 17 -0.84 1.67 7.01
N PHE A 18 -1.04 2.82 6.36
CA PHE A 18 -0.48 4.11 6.79
C PHE A 18 -1.12 4.61 8.10
N VAL A 19 -2.42 4.36 8.31
CA VAL A 19 -3.08 4.66 9.60
C VAL A 19 -2.45 3.86 10.74
N HIS A 20 -2.05 2.60 10.50
CA HIS A 20 -1.30 1.83 11.47
C HIS A 20 0.12 2.38 11.71
N LEU A 21 0.80 2.86 10.67
CA LEU A 21 2.10 3.53 10.83
C LEU A 21 1.99 4.83 11.65
N GLN A 22 0.95 5.64 11.45
CA GLN A 22 0.68 6.84 12.25
C GLN A 22 0.50 6.53 13.74
N LYS A 23 -0.06 5.35 14.04
CA LYS A 23 -0.28 4.86 15.42
C LYS A 23 0.91 4.09 15.99
N GLN A 24 2.08 4.14 15.34
CA GLN A 24 3.28 3.37 15.73
C GLN A 24 2.99 1.86 15.85
N ARG A 25 2.17 1.31 14.95
CA ARG A 25 1.82 -0.12 14.88
C ARG A 25 2.38 -0.77 13.59
N PRO A 26 3.71 -0.99 13.51
CA PRO A 26 4.36 -1.45 12.27
C PRO A 26 4.02 -2.89 11.90
N ARG A 27 3.79 -3.78 12.88
CA ARG A 27 3.37 -5.17 12.61
C ARG A 27 1.99 -5.24 11.93
N PRO A 28 0.93 -4.57 12.43
CA PRO A 28 -0.32 -4.43 11.69
C PRO A 28 -0.17 -3.78 10.32
N ALA A 29 0.64 -2.71 10.19
CA ALA A 29 0.87 -2.05 8.91
C ALA A 29 1.47 -3.02 7.87
N LEU A 30 2.49 -3.79 8.24
CA LEU A 30 3.09 -4.83 7.40
C LEU A 30 2.06 -5.84 6.91
N LYS A 31 1.16 -6.30 7.79
CA LYS A 31 0.09 -7.23 7.41
C LYS A 31 -0.83 -6.61 6.36
N LEU A 32 -1.19 -5.35 6.52
CA LEU A 32 -2.06 -4.66 5.55
C LEU A 32 -1.36 -4.38 4.22
N PHE A 33 -0.07 -4.05 4.20
CA PHE A 33 0.69 -3.93 2.95
C PHE A 33 0.72 -5.24 2.17
N ARG A 34 0.95 -6.38 2.86
CA ARG A 34 0.91 -7.71 2.24
C ARG A 34 -0.48 -8.05 1.70
N LEU A 35 -1.53 -7.74 2.48
CA LEU A 35 -2.91 -7.99 2.08
C LEU A 35 -3.33 -7.13 0.88
N ALA A 36 -2.96 -5.85 0.89
CA ALA A 36 -3.16 -4.95 -0.24
C ALA A 36 -2.51 -5.50 -1.51
N ALA A 37 -1.25 -5.93 -1.42
CA ALA A 37 -0.53 -6.51 -2.55
C ALA A 37 -1.21 -7.79 -3.08
N ALA A 38 -1.67 -8.68 -2.20
CA ALA A 38 -2.38 -9.90 -2.59
C ALA A 38 -3.70 -9.63 -3.34
N TYR A 39 -4.43 -8.58 -2.95
CA TYR A 39 -5.64 -8.17 -3.67
C TYR A 39 -5.32 -7.50 -5.02
N LEU A 40 -4.35 -6.60 -5.05
CA LEU A 40 -4.03 -5.78 -6.22
C LEU A 40 -3.25 -6.54 -7.31
N ALA A 41 -2.46 -7.55 -6.95
CA ALA A 41 -1.67 -8.34 -7.91
C ALA A 41 -2.53 -9.15 -8.90
N LYS A 42 -3.85 -9.22 -8.69
CA LYS A 42 -4.80 -9.87 -9.60
C LYS A 42 -5.16 -9.02 -10.82
N TYR A 43 -4.81 -7.73 -10.80
CA TYR A 43 -5.23 -6.75 -11.80
C TYR A 43 -4.04 -6.31 -12.68
N PRO A 44 -4.27 -5.99 -13.96
CA PRO A 44 -3.23 -5.45 -14.84
C PRO A 44 -2.78 -4.06 -14.39
N SER A 45 -1.72 -3.55 -15.01
CA SER A 45 -1.29 -2.16 -14.86
C SER A 45 -1.28 -1.47 -16.24
N PRO A 46 -2.06 -0.40 -16.47
CA PRO A 46 -3.01 0.19 -15.53
C PRO A 46 -4.28 -0.65 -15.31
N HIS A 47 -4.94 -0.44 -14.18
CA HIS A 47 -6.32 -0.86 -13.93
C HIS A 47 -7.12 0.33 -13.42
N LEU A 48 -8.23 0.68 -14.07
CA LEU A 48 -9.00 1.91 -13.78
C LEU A 48 -8.11 3.17 -13.76
N ALA A 49 -7.25 3.30 -14.77
CA ALA A 49 -6.21 4.32 -14.90
C ALA A 49 -5.14 4.32 -13.79
N LEU A 50 -5.22 3.46 -12.76
CA LEU A 50 -4.24 3.43 -11.69
C LEU A 50 -3.01 2.62 -12.08
N ASP A 51 -1.80 3.14 -11.82
CA ASP A 51 -0.56 2.36 -11.94
C ASP A 51 -0.47 1.35 -10.78
N VAL A 52 -1.09 0.18 -10.99
CA VAL A 52 -1.08 -0.94 -10.04
C VAL A 52 0.35 -1.41 -9.78
N GLY A 53 1.20 -1.42 -10.80
CA GLY A 53 2.61 -1.79 -10.68
C GLY A 53 3.35 -0.91 -9.67
N ASN A 54 3.13 0.40 -9.71
CA ASN A 54 3.70 1.32 -8.73
C ASN A 54 3.18 1.06 -7.32
N ILE A 55 1.88 0.80 -7.14
CA ILE A 55 1.31 0.50 -5.82
C ILE A 55 1.91 -0.78 -5.24
N LEU A 56 2.10 -1.83 -6.04
CA LEU A 56 2.75 -3.05 -5.58
C LEU A 56 4.19 -2.80 -5.12
N ARG A 57 4.96 -2.00 -5.86
CA ARG A 57 6.32 -1.59 -5.47
C ARG A 57 6.32 -0.80 -4.17
N LEU A 58 5.38 0.14 -4.01
CA LEU A 58 5.21 0.93 -2.80
C LEU A 58 4.83 0.02 -1.61
N ALA A 59 3.84 -0.85 -1.75
CA ALA A 59 3.41 -1.75 -0.70
C ALA A 59 4.56 -2.65 -0.22
N LYS A 60 5.37 -3.17 -1.15
CA LYS A 60 6.57 -3.95 -0.82
C LYS A 60 7.58 -3.12 -0.03
N ARG A 61 8.01 -1.96 -0.58
CA ARG A 61 9.02 -1.09 0.06
C ARG A 61 8.60 -0.63 1.45
N TRP A 62 7.34 -0.20 1.61
CA TRP A 62 6.82 0.26 2.90
C TRP A 62 6.63 -0.90 3.88
N GLY A 63 6.24 -2.08 3.41
CA GLY A 63 6.20 -3.30 4.22
C GLY A 63 7.57 -3.68 4.75
N GLU A 64 8.59 -3.75 3.89
CA GLU A 64 9.98 -4.03 4.28
C GLU A 64 10.50 -3.02 5.29
N ALA A 65 10.22 -1.73 5.07
CA ALA A 65 10.61 -0.68 6.00
C ALA A 65 9.89 -0.80 7.36
N ALA A 66 8.59 -1.14 7.36
CA ALA A 66 7.84 -1.40 8.60
C ALA A 66 8.37 -2.65 9.34
N GLN A 67 8.82 -3.66 8.62
CA GLN A 67 9.45 -4.85 9.20
C GLN A 67 10.79 -4.51 9.85
N ALA A 68 11.63 -3.74 9.16
CA ALA A 68 12.97 -3.37 9.62
C ALA A 68 12.95 -2.43 10.84
N LEU A 69 11.92 -1.58 10.96
CA LEU A 69 11.85 -0.58 12.03
C LEU A 69 11.54 -1.15 13.43
N GLY A 70 11.03 -2.38 13.53
CA GLY A 70 10.65 -2.97 14.81
C GLY A 70 9.59 -2.12 15.55
N CYS A 71 9.59 -2.11 16.89
CA CYS A 71 8.59 -1.41 17.70
C CYS A 71 8.90 0.08 17.97
N GLU A 72 10.11 0.57 17.67
CA GLU A 72 10.65 1.78 18.31
C GLU A 72 10.86 2.98 17.36
N GLY A 73 10.46 2.89 16.09
CA GLY A 73 10.68 3.99 15.14
C GLY A 73 9.40 4.65 14.60
N ASN A 74 9.50 5.96 14.31
CA ASN A 74 8.52 6.67 13.50
C ASN A 74 8.90 6.61 12.01
N LEU A 75 8.32 5.66 11.27
CA LEU A 75 8.61 5.48 9.84
C LEU A 75 8.23 6.70 8.99
N LEU A 76 7.12 7.35 9.35
CA LEU A 76 6.55 8.47 8.59
C LEU A 76 7.38 9.74 8.74
N ALA A 77 8.13 9.90 9.84
CA ALA A 77 9.08 10.99 9.98
C ALA A 77 10.35 10.82 9.12
N LYS A 78 10.65 9.57 8.71
CA LYS A 78 11.88 9.23 7.97
C LYS A 78 11.67 9.10 6.46
N GLN A 79 10.43 9.01 5.99
CA GLN A 79 10.12 8.79 4.58
C GLN A 79 9.09 9.79 4.06
N HIS A 80 9.28 10.23 2.82
CA HIS A 80 8.30 11.06 2.13
C HIS A 80 7.04 10.25 1.83
N PRO A 81 5.83 10.82 1.98
CA PRO A 81 4.59 10.16 1.63
C PRO A 81 4.64 9.61 0.18
N PRO A 82 4.14 8.39 -0.06
CA PRO A 82 4.13 7.85 -1.41
C PRO A 82 3.14 8.61 -2.29
N LYS A 83 3.46 8.75 -3.57
CA LYS A 83 2.55 9.30 -4.57
C LYS A 83 1.95 8.17 -5.41
N LEU A 84 0.65 8.25 -5.64
CA LEU A 84 -0.06 7.40 -6.58
C LEU A 84 -0.12 8.12 -7.92
N GLY A 85 0.13 7.38 -9.00
CA GLY A 85 0.04 7.88 -10.36
C GLY A 85 -1.20 7.32 -11.05
N LEU A 86 -1.91 8.19 -11.75
CA LEU A 86 -2.89 7.77 -12.75
C LEU A 86 -2.23 7.87 -14.13
N ILE A 87 -2.40 6.86 -14.96
CA ILE A 87 -1.86 6.79 -16.32
C ILE A 87 -2.89 7.41 -17.27
N GLY A 88 -2.43 8.35 -18.12
CA GLY A 88 -3.27 8.97 -19.16
C GLY A 88 -4.15 10.11 -18.66
N VAL A 89 -3.78 10.74 -17.54
CA VAL A 89 -4.42 11.96 -17.03
C VAL A 89 -3.35 13.06 -17.11
N ASP A 90 -3.41 13.87 -18.16
CA ASP A 90 -2.57 15.06 -18.35
C ASP A 90 -3.02 16.20 -17.43
#